data_AF-R7M121-F1
#
_entry.id   AF-R7M121-F1
#
_cell.length_a   1.000
_cell.length_b   1.000
_cell.length_c   1.000
_cell.angle_alpha   90.00
_cell.angle_beta   90.00
_cell.angle_gamma   90.00
#
_symmetry.space_group_name_H-M   'P 1'
#
loop_
_entity.id
_entity.type
_entity.pdbx_description
1 polymer ?
#
loop_
_entity_poly.entity_id
_entity_poly.type
_entity_poly.pdbx_seq_one_letter_code
_entity_poly.pdbx_strand_id
1 'polypeptide(L)'
;MKYIGIAGVILLMLYYTTVTGWMLNYCWLHLKGTFVGQSPAFIQTTFQQMLAQPLSMGFWTFLSCLLGFLVCYMGLEKGIERITKVMMSALLLLMIILAVHSLFLPGAEKGIEFYLVPNFASLEKLGWGNVIYAAMSQAFFTLSAGNGAMMIFASYMDKKRSLPGEALTITALDTFVALMSGFIIIPACFAYGIQPDAGPSLIFLTIPNLFTLMPGGQIWGSLFFVFLSFAALSTVIAVMESIIACFRELLGWDRPKAAWFVFALIALGSIPCVLGFNLWSSFQPLGPGTGVLDLEDFIVSNNLLPLGGLTFVLFCTRKNGWGWTHFLEEVNQGAGRNLADQWKLYYTYGLPLVILAIYLKGYDDLFAKQGPAALAQWMVIALVFLGWIGYCVKGRGTKKE
;
A
#
# COMPACT_ATOMS: atom_id res chain seq x y z
N MET A 1 -13.68 17.95 0.23
CA MET A 1 -12.57 17.00 0.02
C MET A 1 -11.81 16.66 1.30
N LYS A 2 -11.65 17.57 2.28
CA LYS A 2 -11.03 17.27 3.60
C LYS A 2 -11.53 15.97 4.24
N TYR A 3 -12.85 15.81 4.38
CA TYR A 3 -13.45 14.61 4.99
C TYR A 3 -13.26 13.32 4.19
N ILE A 4 -13.20 13.41 2.86
CA ILE A 4 -12.98 12.26 1.97
C ILE A 4 -11.55 11.73 2.16
N GLY A 5 -10.56 12.63 2.28
CA GLY A 5 -9.18 12.24 2.59
C GLY A 5 -9.07 11.54 3.94
N ILE A 6 -9.72 12.07 4.99
CA ILE A 6 -9.73 11.45 6.32
C ILE A 6 -10.38 10.07 6.28
N ALA A 7 -11.55 9.95 5.64
CA ALA A 7 -12.24 8.66 5.50
C ALA A 7 -11.38 7.63 4.73
N GLY A 8 -10.67 8.07 3.68
CA GLY A 8 -9.80 7.19 2.91
C GLY A 8 -8.60 6.67 3.68
N VAL A 9 -7.98 7.51 4.50
CA VAL A 9 -6.88 7.11 5.37
C VAL A 9 -7.36 6.19 6.50
N ILE A 10 -8.58 6.39 7.02
CA ILE A 10 -9.20 5.46 7.97
C ILE A 10 -9.45 4.11 7.30
N LEU A 11 -10.00 4.09 6.08
CA LEU A 11 -10.32 2.86 5.36
C LEU A 11 -9.06 2.04 5.04
N LEU A 12 -7.98 2.70 4.60
CA LEU A 12 -6.67 2.09 4.43
C LEU A 12 -6.24 1.35 5.70
N MET A 13 -6.43 1.96 6.86
CA MET A 13 -6.04 1.37 8.14
C MET A 13 -6.82 0.12 8.52
N LEU A 14 -8.06 -0.06 8.03
CA LEU A 14 -8.90 -1.20 8.42
C LEU A 14 -8.33 -2.54 7.92
N TYR A 15 -7.98 -2.63 6.63
CA TYR A 15 -7.29 -3.82 6.12
C TYR A 15 -5.79 -3.81 6.40
N TYR A 16 -5.12 -2.65 6.43
CA TYR A 16 -3.66 -2.61 6.63
C TYR A 16 -3.25 -3.13 8.01
N THR A 17 -4.03 -2.84 9.06
CA THR A 17 -3.81 -3.41 10.40
C THR A 17 -4.05 -4.92 10.43
N THR A 18 -5.01 -5.41 9.64
CA THR A 18 -5.26 -6.86 9.46
C THR A 18 -4.05 -7.57 8.84
N VAL A 19 -3.50 -7.02 7.75
CA VAL A 19 -2.28 -7.55 7.10
C VAL A 19 -1.04 -7.41 8.01
N THR A 20 -0.94 -6.31 8.76
CA THR A 20 0.10 -6.13 9.79
C THR A 20 -0.01 -7.22 10.87
N GLY A 21 -1.23 -7.61 11.25
CA GLY A 21 -1.50 -8.74 12.13
C GLY A 21 -0.94 -10.05 11.58
N TRP A 22 -1.07 -10.33 10.28
CA TRP A 22 -0.47 -11.52 9.66
C TRP A 22 1.06 -11.50 9.79
N MET A 23 1.69 -10.34 9.59
CA MET A 23 3.15 -10.19 9.76
C MET A 23 3.58 -10.46 11.21
N LEU A 24 2.83 -9.95 12.19
CA LEU A 24 3.09 -10.21 13.62
C LEU A 24 2.91 -11.69 13.98
N ASN A 25 1.89 -12.35 13.44
CA ASN A 25 1.70 -13.78 13.60
C ASN A 25 2.91 -14.56 13.06
N TYR A 26 3.35 -14.25 11.83
CA TYR A 26 4.47 -14.94 11.20
C TYR A 26 5.81 -14.65 11.89
N CYS A 27 6.00 -13.43 12.38
CA CYS A 27 7.11 -13.08 13.26
C CYS A 27 7.16 -14.02 14.48
N TRP A 28 6.03 -14.21 15.16
CA TRP A 28 5.92 -15.12 16.30
C TRP A 28 6.17 -16.59 15.92
N LEU A 29 5.63 -17.07 14.80
CA LEU A 29 5.83 -18.44 14.33
C LEU A 29 7.30 -18.72 13.98
N HIS A 30 7.99 -17.77 13.35
CA HIS A 30 9.42 -17.88 13.07
C HIS A 30 10.27 -17.84 14.34
N LEU A 31 9.97 -16.95 15.29
CA LEU A 31 10.70 -16.87 16.57
C LEU A 31 10.62 -18.19 17.34
N LYS A 32 9.45 -18.84 17.35
CA LYS A 32 9.25 -20.16 17.97
C LYS A 32 9.84 -21.33 17.18
N GLY A 33 10.30 -21.11 15.94
CA GLY A 33 10.81 -22.18 15.09
C GLY A 33 9.72 -23.10 14.52
N THR A 34 8.47 -22.64 14.40
CA THR A 34 7.35 -23.47 13.91
C THR A 34 7.62 -24.06 12.52
N PHE A 35 8.32 -23.33 11.65
CA PHE A 35 8.58 -23.75 10.27
C PHE A 35 9.89 -24.53 10.06
N VAL A 36 10.68 -24.77 11.11
CA VAL A 36 11.97 -25.47 10.98
C VAL A 36 11.73 -26.91 10.52
N GLY A 37 12.32 -27.27 9.37
CA GLY A 37 12.20 -28.62 8.78
C GLY A 37 10.79 -28.98 8.29
N GLN A 38 9.89 -28.01 8.17
CA GLN A 38 8.52 -28.25 7.73
C GLN A 38 8.39 -28.25 6.20
N SER A 39 7.34 -28.90 5.70
CA SER A 39 7.05 -28.97 4.26
C SER A 39 6.31 -27.72 3.75
N PRO A 40 6.37 -27.42 2.44
CA PRO A 40 5.57 -26.36 1.83
C PRO A 40 4.07 -26.47 2.11
N ALA A 41 3.54 -27.70 2.12
CA ALA A 41 2.14 -27.97 2.42
C ALA A 41 1.77 -27.62 3.87
N PHE A 42 2.67 -27.83 4.83
CA PHE A 42 2.46 -27.43 6.22
C PHE A 42 2.40 -25.90 6.36
N ILE A 43 3.31 -25.17 5.70
CA ILE A 43 3.32 -23.70 5.68
C ILE A 43 2.01 -23.17 5.08
N GLN A 44 1.60 -23.71 3.93
CA GLN A 44 0.34 -23.34 3.28
C GLN A 44 -0.87 -23.59 4.20
N THR A 45 -0.94 -24.77 4.80
CA THR A 45 -2.01 -25.12 5.74
C THR A 45 -2.02 -24.20 6.95
N THR A 46 -0.85 -23.85 7.49
CA THR A 46 -0.72 -22.93 8.62
C THR A 46 -1.26 -21.54 8.28
N PHE A 47 -0.96 -21.01 7.09
CA PHE A 47 -1.52 -19.73 6.64
C PHE A 47 -3.03 -19.78 6.50
N GLN A 48 -3.56 -20.81 5.83
CA GLN A 48 -5.00 -20.96 5.61
C GLN A 48 -5.76 -21.15 6.93
N GLN A 49 -5.20 -21.88 7.88
CA GLN A 49 -5.76 -22.03 9.22
C GLN A 49 -5.79 -20.69 9.98
N MET A 50 -4.75 -19.86 9.86
CA MET A 50 -4.74 -18.53 10.46
C MET A 50 -5.88 -17.67 9.90
N LEU A 51 -6.08 -17.64 8.59
CA LEU A 51 -7.17 -16.89 7.94
C LEU A 51 -8.57 -17.41 8.32
N ALA A 52 -8.70 -18.74 8.40
CA ALA A 52 -9.97 -19.39 8.71
C ALA A 52 -10.37 -19.28 10.19
N GLN A 53 -9.44 -18.96 11.10
CA GLN A 53 -9.69 -18.86 12.54
C GLN A 53 -9.93 -17.41 12.99
N PRO A 54 -11.20 -17.00 13.25
CA PRO A 54 -11.53 -15.60 13.52
C PRO A 54 -10.83 -15.05 14.77
N LEU A 55 -10.70 -15.87 15.82
CA LEU A 55 -10.07 -15.46 17.08
C LEU A 55 -8.56 -15.26 16.93
N SER A 56 -7.88 -16.13 16.17
CA SER A 56 -6.44 -16.02 15.93
C SER A 56 -6.14 -14.77 15.12
N MET A 57 -6.79 -14.63 13.95
CA MET A 57 -6.63 -13.47 13.08
C MET A 57 -7.05 -12.16 13.76
N GLY A 58 -8.16 -12.18 14.50
CA GLY A 58 -8.65 -11.04 15.27
C GLY A 58 -7.69 -10.62 16.38
N PHE A 59 -7.08 -11.57 17.08
CA PHE A 59 -6.07 -11.28 18.11
C PHE A 59 -4.87 -10.53 17.52
N TRP A 60 -4.29 -11.01 16.42
CA TRP A 60 -3.12 -10.38 15.81
C TRP A 60 -3.45 -9.01 15.20
N THR A 61 -4.64 -8.87 14.61
CA THR A 61 -5.15 -7.59 14.11
C THR A 61 -5.30 -6.58 15.26
N PHE A 62 -5.99 -6.98 16.34
CA PHE A 62 -6.13 -6.16 17.54
C PHE A 62 -4.79 -5.78 18.15
N LEU A 63 -3.84 -6.72 18.22
CA LEU A 63 -2.50 -6.46 18.72
C LEU A 63 -1.78 -5.41 17.87
N SER A 64 -1.91 -5.45 16.54
CA SER A 64 -1.34 -4.42 15.67
C SER A 64 -1.92 -3.02 15.95
N CYS A 65 -3.24 -2.92 16.11
CA CYS A 65 -3.93 -1.68 16.47
C CYS A 65 -3.50 -1.18 17.85
N LEU A 66 -3.36 -2.10 18.82
CA LEU A 66 -2.97 -1.78 20.19
C LEU A 66 -1.54 -1.25 20.23
N LEU A 67 -0.60 -1.88 19.53
CA LEU A 67 0.78 -1.42 19.45
C LEU A 67 0.86 -0.03 18.82
N GLY A 68 0.14 0.21 17.72
CA GLY A 68 0.04 1.55 17.12
C GLY A 68 -0.53 2.58 18.09
N PHE A 69 -1.65 2.25 18.73
CA PHE A 69 -2.30 3.11 19.74
C PHE A 69 -1.38 3.47 20.90
N LEU A 70 -0.69 2.50 21.50
CA LEU A 70 0.17 2.74 22.66
C LEU A 70 1.28 3.74 22.33
N VAL A 71 1.88 3.62 21.15
CA VAL A 71 2.95 4.52 20.70
C VAL A 71 2.42 5.94 20.52
N CYS A 72 1.31 6.11 19.80
CA CYS A 72 0.69 7.40 19.58
C CYS A 72 0.17 8.00 20.90
N TYR A 73 -0.45 7.20 21.76
CA TYR A 73 -0.95 7.66 23.05
C TYR A 73 0.18 8.22 23.93
N MET A 74 1.32 7.53 23.98
CA MET A 74 2.49 7.93 24.78
C MET A 74 3.35 9.02 24.12
N GLY A 75 3.10 9.39 22.86
CA GLY A 75 3.89 10.40 22.15
C GLY A 75 5.34 9.96 21.88
N LEU A 76 5.52 8.67 21.55
CA LEU A 76 6.83 8.05 21.35
C LEU A 76 7.27 8.03 19.88
N GLU A 77 6.64 8.81 19.00
CA GLU A 77 6.86 8.77 17.55
C GLU A 77 8.32 9.01 17.20
N LYS A 78 8.97 9.99 17.83
CA LYS A 78 10.40 10.31 17.58
C LYS A 78 11.33 9.17 17.98
N GLY A 79 11.01 8.46 19.05
CA GLY A 79 11.79 7.30 19.51
C GLY A 79 11.66 6.14 18.54
N ILE A 80 10.43 5.87 18.09
CA ILE A 80 10.15 4.81 17.13
C ILE A 80 10.70 5.15 15.74
N GLU A 81 10.66 6.41 15.32
CA GLU A 81 11.25 6.83 14.04
C GLU A 81 12.74 6.50 13.99
N ARG A 82 13.48 6.74 15.08
CA ARG A 82 14.91 6.39 15.17
C ARG A 82 15.15 4.89 15.07
N ILE A 83 14.35 4.08 15.77
CA ILE A 83 14.47 2.61 15.72
C ILE A 83 14.10 2.09 14.34
N THR A 84 13.01 2.60 13.77
CA THR A 84 12.50 2.22 12.45
C THR A 84 13.53 2.49 11.36
N LYS A 85 14.25 3.63 11.40
CA LYS A 85 15.34 3.92 10.45
C LYS A 85 16.42 2.83 10.46
N VAL A 86 16.81 2.36 11.65
CA VAL A 86 17.79 1.27 11.79
C VAL A 86 17.20 -0.05 11.29
N MET A 87 15.97 -0.38 11.68
CA MET A 87 15.28 -1.60 11.24
C MET A 87 15.09 -1.65 9.72
N MET A 88 14.71 -0.54 9.08
CA MET A 88 14.57 -0.45 7.63
C MET A 88 15.92 -0.60 6.92
N SER A 89 16.98 0.00 7.46
CA SER A 89 18.33 -0.18 6.90
C SER A 89 18.79 -1.63 7.00
N ALA A 90 18.51 -2.28 8.14
CA ALA A 90 18.78 -3.71 8.33
C ALA A 90 17.93 -4.59 7.42
N LEU A 91 16.66 -4.24 7.19
CA LEU A 91 15.78 -4.92 6.24
C LEU A 91 16.33 -4.84 4.82
N LEU A 92 16.76 -3.66 4.38
CA LEU A 92 17.36 -3.49 3.05
C LEU A 92 18.60 -4.36 2.86
N LEU A 93 19.48 -4.39 3.87
CA LEU A 93 20.67 -5.25 3.84
C LEU A 93 20.27 -6.73 3.79
N LEU A 94 19.30 -7.13 4.60
CA LEU A 94 18.78 -8.50 4.60
C LEU A 94 18.16 -8.87 3.25
N MET A 95 17.39 -7.97 2.63
CA MET A 95 16.81 -8.19 1.31
C MET A 95 17.87 -8.44 0.25
N ILE A 96 18.99 -7.71 0.28
CA ILE A 96 20.11 -7.96 -0.63
C ILE A 96 20.69 -9.36 -0.43
N ILE A 97 20.91 -9.77 0.83
CA ILE A 97 21.42 -11.12 1.16
C ILE A 97 20.45 -12.20 0.64
N LEU A 98 19.16 -12.03 0.88
CA LEU A 98 18.13 -12.98 0.44
C LEU A 98 17.98 -13.01 -1.08
N ALA A 99 18.07 -11.86 -1.74
CA ALA A 99 18.04 -11.77 -3.19
C ALA A 99 19.21 -12.57 -3.78
N VAL A 100 20.44 -12.36 -3.29
CA VAL A 100 21.61 -13.13 -3.72
C VAL A 100 21.41 -14.63 -3.47
N HIS A 101 20.97 -15.02 -2.27
CA HIS A 101 20.73 -16.44 -1.96
C HIS A 101 19.68 -17.10 -2.86
N SER A 102 18.58 -16.39 -3.15
CA SER A 102 17.49 -16.91 -3.97
C SER A 102 17.92 -17.27 -5.40
N LEU A 103 18.96 -16.62 -5.94
CA LEU A 103 19.51 -16.91 -7.26
C LEU A 103 20.23 -18.27 -7.33
N PHE A 104 20.65 -18.82 -6.18
CA PHE A 104 21.36 -20.10 -6.09
C PHE A 104 20.45 -21.26 -5.69
N LEU A 105 19.13 -21.04 -5.58
CA LEU A 105 18.21 -22.14 -5.31
C LEU A 105 18.12 -23.06 -6.53
N PRO A 106 17.99 -24.39 -6.32
CA PRO A 106 17.70 -25.31 -7.41
C PRO A 106 16.39 -24.92 -8.11
N GLY A 107 16.40 -24.71 -9.43
CA GLY A 107 15.22 -24.29 -10.19
C GLY A 107 15.01 -22.77 -10.27
N ALA A 108 15.86 -21.97 -9.61
CA ALA A 108 15.80 -20.51 -9.64
C ALA A 108 15.94 -19.94 -11.06
N GLU A 109 16.67 -20.63 -11.95
CA GLU A 109 16.94 -20.18 -13.32
C GLU A 109 15.66 -19.88 -14.10
N LYS A 110 14.61 -20.69 -13.92
CA LYS A 110 13.30 -20.47 -14.55
C LYS A 110 12.58 -19.25 -13.98
N GLY A 111 12.72 -19.02 -12.67
CA GLY A 111 12.16 -17.84 -12.03
C GLY A 111 12.89 -16.55 -12.42
N ILE A 112 14.21 -16.61 -12.58
CA ILE A 112 15.01 -15.48 -13.08
C ILE A 112 14.63 -15.17 -14.52
N GLU A 113 14.50 -16.19 -15.37
CA GLU A 113 14.03 -16.03 -16.75
C GLU A 113 12.63 -15.40 -16.78
N PHE A 114 11.70 -15.92 -15.98
CA PHE A 114 10.35 -15.36 -15.84
C PHE A 114 10.35 -13.90 -15.38
N TYR A 115 11.28 -13.52 -14.49
CA TYR A 115 11.34 -12.18 -13.93
C TYR A 115 11.99 -11.14 -14.85
N LEU A 116 13.06 -11.52 -15.56
CA LEU A 116 13.91 -10.58 -16.30
C LEU A 116 13.74 -10.62 -17.81
N VAL A 117 13.33 -11.75 -18.39
CA VAL A 117 13.26 -11.91 -19.85
C VAL A 117 11.88 -11.47 -20.33
N PRO A 118 11.77 -10.39 -21.13
CA PRO A 118 10.49 -9.93 -21.63
C PRO A 118 9.86 -10.97 -22.58
N ASN A 119 8.63 -11.40 -22.27
CA ASN A 119 7.87 -12.30 -23.11
C ASN A 119 6.88 -11.53 -24.00
N PHE A 120 7.31 -11.18 -25.22
CA PHE A 120 6.49 -10.43 -26.17
C PHE A 120 5.25 -11.20 -26.65
N ALA A 121 5.30 -12.53 -26.71
CA ALA A 121 4.13 -13.33 -27.06
C ALA A 121 3.02 -13.23 -25.99
N SER A 122 3.41 -13.25 -24.71
CA SER A 122 2.48 -12.99 -23.60
C SER A 122 1.97 -11.55 -23.62
N LEU A 123 2.83 -10.58 -23.94
CA LEU A 123 2.47 -9.16 -24.06
C LEU A 123 1.42 -8.93 -25.16
N GLU A 124 1.57 -9.57 -26.32
CA GLU A 124 0.60 -9.51 -27.41
C GLU A 124 -0.73 -10.16 -27.02
N LYS A 125 -0.68 -11.32 -26.35
CA LYS A 125 -1.87 -12.03 -25.88
C LYS A 125 -2.64 -11.26 -24.79
N LEU A 126 -1.93 -10.65 -23.85
CA LEU A 126 -2.51 -9.87 -22.76
C LEU A 126 -2.94 -8.47 -23.23
N GLY A 127 -2.31 -7.96 -24.30
CA GLY A 127 -2.52 -6.64 -24.84
C GLY A 127 -1.61 -5.60 -24.18
N TRP A 128 -0.87 -4.85 -25.01
CA TRP A 128 0.05 -3.79 -24.59
C TRP A 128 -0.61 -2.78 -23.64
N GLY A 129 -1.84 -2.36 -23.96
CA GLY A 129 -2.59 -1.42 -23.13
C GLY A 129 -2.86 -1.94 -21.72
N ASN A 130 -3.21 -3.22 -21.58
CA ASN A 130 -3.50 -3.83 -20.28
C ASN A 130 -2.23 -3.95 -19.42
N VAL A 131 -1.11 -4.33 -20.02
CA VAL A 131 0.17 -4.46 -19.30
C VAL A 131 0.70 -3.10 -18.86
N ILE A 132 0.67 -2.09 -19.74
CA ILE A 132 1.07 -0.71 -19.41
C ILE A 132 0.17 -0.16 -18.31
N TYR A 133 -1.13 -0.36 -18.40
CA TYR A 133 -2.09 0.06 -17.37
C TYR A 133 -1.79 -0.60 -16.02
N ALA A 134 -1.60 -1.93 -15.99
CA ALA A 134 -1.30 -2.65 -14.75
C ALA A 134 -0.02 -2.11 -14.08
N ALA A 135 1.02 -1.84 -14.87
CA ALA A 135 2.25 -1.22 -14.37
C ALA A 135 2.02 0.19 -13.79
N MET A 136 1.21 1.01 -14.45
CA MET A 136 0.86 2.36 -13.99
C MET A 136 0.01 2.33 -12.71
N SER A 137 -0.96 1.41 -12.62
CA SER A 137 -1.76 1.20 -11.41
C SER A 137 -0.89 0.78 -10.22
N GLN A 138 0.05 -0.15 -10.44
CA GLN A 138 1.01 -0.56 -9.42
C GLN A 138 1.89 0.60 -8.95
N ALA A 139 2.33 1.47 -9.87
CA ALA A 139 3.12 2.66 -9.52
C ALA A 139 2.36 3.64 -8.62
N PHE A 140 1.05 3.83 -8.84
CA PHE A 140 0.20 4.64 -7.95
C PHE A 140 0.02 4.00 -6.58
N PHE A 141 -0.18 2.68 -6.55
CA PHE A 141 -0.41 1.93 -5.32
C PHE A 141 0.83 1.90 -4.43
N THR A 142 2.00 1.51 -4.96
CA THR A 142 3.24 1.39 -4.18
C THR A 142 3.66 2.72 -3.55
N LEU A 143 3.49 3.83 -4.27
CA LEU A 143 3.76 5.16 -3.76
C LEU A 143 2.61 5.72 -2.90
N SER A 144 1.49 5.01 -2.75
CA SER A 144 0.31 5.50 -2.02
C SER A 144 -0.14 6.91 -2.47
N ALA A 145 0.02 7.21 -3.76
CA ALA A 145 -0.15 8.55 -4.29
C ALA A 145 -1.64 8.88 -4.43
N GLY A 146 -2.13 9.87 -3.65
CA GLY A 146 -3.48 10.39 -3.77
C GLY A 146 -4.38 10.25 -2.53
N ASN A 147 -4.03 9.39 -1.55
CA ASN A 147 -4.79 9.28 -0.30
C ASN A 147 -4.51 10.40 0.71
N GLY A 148 -3.45 11.18 0.50
CA GLY A 148 -3.04 12.30 1.35
C GLY A 148 -2.15 11.95 2.54
N ALA A 149 -1.81 10.68 2.76
CA ALA A 149 -0.87 10.26 3.81
C ALA A 149 0.49 10.96 3.67
N MET A 150 1.02 11.06 2.45
CA MET A 150 2.28 11.78 2.17
C MET A 150 2.24 13.27 2.53
N MET A 151 1.07 13.92 2.46
CA MET A 151 0.96 15.34 2.84
C MET A 151 1.18 15.54 4.34
N ILE A 152 0.78 14.57 5.17
CA ILE A 152 1.01 14.66 6.61
C ILE A 152 2.51 14.60 6.89
N PHE A 153 3.23 13.65 6.30
CA PHE A 153 4.70 13.60 6.43
C PHE A 153 5.37 14.86 5.90
N ALA A 154 4.96 15.34 4.73
CA ALA A 154 5.48 16.57 4.15
C ALA A 154 5.22 17.80 5.04
N SER A 155 4.13 17.83 5.81
CA SER A 155 3.82 18.94 6.72
C SER A 155 4.80 19.09 7.89
N TYR A 156 5.52 18.02 8.23
CA TYR A 156 6.57 18.03 9.25
C TYR A 156 7.98 18.25 8.70
N MET A 157 8.15 18.31 7.38
CA MET A 157 9.46 18.51 6.75
C MET A 157 9.91 19.97 6.84
N ASP A 158 11.22 20.17 7.05
CA ASP A 158 11.81 21.50 6.94
C ASP A 158 12.04 21.91 5.48
N LYS A 159 12.15 23.21 5.22
CA LYS A 159 12.31 23.78 3.87
C LYS A 159 13.77 23.71 3.36
N LYS A 160 14.61 22.83 3.90
CA LYS A 160 16.03 22.74 3.52
C LYS A 160 16.26 21.95 2.23
N ARG A 161 15.34 21.05 1.87
CA ARG A 161 15.44 20.16 0.70
C ARG A 161 14.29 20.43 -0.25
N SER A 162 14.58 20.45 -1.56
CA SER A 162 13.57 20.56 -2.61
C SER A 162 12.67 19.33 -2.64
N LEU A 163 11.34 19.52 -2.70
CA LEU A 163 10.37 18.42 -2.73
C LEU A 163 10.54 17.48 -3.95
N PRO A 164 10.86 17.94 -5.18
CA PRO A 164 11.08 17.04 -6.31
C PRO A 164 12.31 16.15 -6.13
N GLY A 165 13.38 16.65 -5.50
CA GLY A 165 14.55 15.85 -5.13
C GLY A 165 14.22 14.74 -4.14
N GLU A 166 13.42 15.04 -3.12
CA GLU A 166 12.95 14.06 -2.13
C GLU A 166 12.01 13.03 -2.77
N ALA A 167 11.07 13.48 -3.61
CA ALA A 167 10.16 12.60 -4.35
C ALA A 167 10.92 11.60 -5.25
N LEU A 168 11.98 12.05 -5.94
CA LEU A 168 12.84 11.17 -6.75
C LEU A 168 13.58 10.14 -5.89
N THR A 169 14.05 10.56 -4.71
CA THR A 169 14.76 9.66 -3.78
C THR A 169 13.82 8.58 -3.24
N ILE A 170 12.61 8.97 -2.82
CA ILE A 170 11.57 8.04 -2.37
C ILE A 170 11.21 7.06 -3.50
N THR A 171 10.98 7.57 -4.71
CA THR A 171 10.64 6.72 -5.87
C THR A 171 11.75 5.72 -6.20
N ALA A 172 13.02 6.14 -6.14
CA ALA A 172 14.16 5.28 -6.41
C ALA A 172 14.31 4.18 -5.35
N LEU A 173 14.16 4.52 -4.06
CA LEU A 173 14.23 3.56 -2.96
C LEU A 173 13.07 2.55 -3.02
N ASP A 174 11.85 3.02 -3.26
CA ASP A 174 10.66 2.18 -3.44
C ASP A 174 10.84 1.19 -4.60
N THR A 175 11.29 1.69 -5.76
CA THR A 175 11.56 0.84 -6.94
C THR A 175 12.66 -0.18 -6.65
N PHE A 176 13.73 0.22 -5.96
CA PHE A 176 14.81 -0.69 -5.57
C PHE A 176 14.29 -1.82 -4.66
N VAL A 177 13.48 -1.49 -3.65
CA VAL A 177 12.85 -2.49 -2.76
C VAL A 177 11.93 -3.42 -3.55
N ALA A 178 11.10 -2.89 -4.46
CA ALA A 178 10.22 -3.68 -5.30
C ALA A 178 11.00 -4.67 -6.18
N LEU A 179 12.10 -4.22 -6.79
CA LEU A 179 12.98 -5.09 -7.58
C LEU A 179 13.63 -6.18 -6.72
N MET A 180 14.18 -5.83 -5.56
CA MET A 180 14.78 -6.80 -4.63
C MET A 180 13.75 -7.82 -4.14
N SER A 181 12.53 -7.38 -3.83
CA SER A 181 11.43 -8.27 -3.46
C SER A 181 11.09 -9.26 -4.57
N GLY A 182 11.02 -8.79 -5.83
CA GLY A 182 10.83 -9.64 -7.00
C GLY A 182 11.94 -10.68 -7.17
N PHE A 183 13.20 -10.27 -6.99
CA PHE A 183 14.34 -11.19 -7.00
C PHE A 183 14.31 -12.21 -5.87
N ILE A 184 13.77 -11.90 -4.70
CA ILE A 184 13.65 -12.88 -3.61
C ILE A 184 12.49 -13.85 -3.89
N ILE A 185 11.33 -13.31 -4.24
CA ILE A 185 10.08 -14.07 -4.29
C ILE A 185 9.99 -14.93 -5.55
N ILE A 186 10.26 -14.38 -6.73
CA ILE A 186 9.99 -15.08 -7.99
C ILE A 186 10.89 -16.31 -8.19
N PRO A 187 12.23 -16.23 -8.05
CA PRO A 187 13.08 -17.42 -8.08
C PRO A 187 12.69 -18.48 -7.05
N ALA A 188 12.36 -18.06 -5.83
CA ALA A 188 11.88 -18.97 -4.79
C ALA A 188 10.56 -19.65 -5.17
N CYS A 189 9.61 -18.93 -5.78
CA CYS A 189 8.36 -19.52 -6.26
C CYS A 189 8.61 -20.70 -7.20
N PHE A 190 9.48 -20.53 -8.19
CA PHE A 190 9.83 -21.57 -9.15
C PHE A 190 10.60 -22.73 -8.51
N ALA A 191 11.51 -22.45 -7.57
CA ALA A 191 12.25 -23.47 -6.84
C ALA A 191 11.34 -24.38 -5.99
N TYR A 192 10.27 -23.82 -5.40
CA TYR A 192 9.34 -24.54 -4.53
C TYR A 192 8.02 -24.96 -5.20
N GLY A 193 7.84 -24.67 -6.49
CA GLY A 193 6.59 -24.96 -7.21
C GLY A 193 5.38 -24.16 -6.73
N ILE A 194 5.61 -22.97 -6.15
CA ILE A 194 4.56 -22.03 -5.73
C ILE A 194 4.18 -21.18 -6.94
N GLN A 195 2.89 -21.00 -7.19
CA GLN A 195 2.43 -20.14 -8.28
C GLN A 195 2.65 -18.66 -7.93
N PRO A 196 3.27 -17.86 -8.82
CA PRO A 196 3.62 -16.46 -8.54
C PRO A 196 2.41 -15.51 -8.50
N ASP A 197 1.20 -16.00 -8.80
CA ASP A 197 -0.06 -15.24 -8.84
C ASP A 197 -0.95 -15.43 -7.60
N ALA A 198 -0.40 -15.96 -6.49
CA ALA A 198 -1.14 -16.22 -5.24
C ALA A 198 -1.58 -14.96 -4.45
N GLY A 199 -1.47 -13.77 -5.06
CA GLY A 199 -1.93 -12.51 -4.48
C GLY A 199 -1.27 -12.17 -3.13
N PRO A 200 -2.00 -11.53 -2.18
CA PRO A 200 -1.46 -11.09 -0.89
C PRO A 200 -0.84 -12.21 -0.04
N SER A 201 -1.22 -13.47 -0.28
CA SER A 201 -0.71 -14.63 0.44
C SER A 201 0.74 -15.00 0.06
N LEU A 202 1.22 -14.55 -1.09
CA LEU A 202 2.44 -15.05 -1.72
C LEU A 202 3.67 -14.94 -0.82
N ILE A 203 3.82 -13.82 -0.10
CA ILE A 203 4.95 -13.61 0.82
C ILE A 203 4.91 -14.58 2.00
N PHE A 204 3.72 -14.89 2.53
CA PHE A 204 3.51 -15.79 3.66
C PHE A 204 3.67 -17.27 3.28
N LEU A 205 3.67 -17.58 1.99
CA LEU A 205 3.96 -18.91 1.47
C LEU A 205 5.44 -19.02 1.08
N THR A 206 5.94 -18.08 0.29
CA THR A 206 7.25 -18.18 -0.37
C THR A 206 8.40 -17.96 0.61
N ILE A 207 8.30 -16.93 1.46
CA ILE A 207 9.40 -16.54 2.34
C ILE A 207 9.67 -17.60 3.43
N PRO A 208 8.67 -18.16 4.14
CA PRO A 208 8.94 -19.24 5.08
C PRO A 208 9.53 -20.48 4.40
N ASN A 209 9.08 -20.80 3.18
CA ASN A 209 9.63 -21.90 2.40
C ASN A 209 11.11 -21.68 2.07
N LEU A 210 11.49 -20.47 1.64
CA LEU A 210 12.88 -20.07 1.41
C LEU A 210 13.77 -20.38 2.63
N PHE A 211 13.29 -20.07 3.83
CA PHE A 211 14.06 -20.27 5.05
C PHE A 211 14.20 -21.72 5.48
N THR A 212 13.34 -22.64 5.03
CA THR A 212 13.45 -24.06 5.43
C THR A 212 14.74 -24.73 4.95
N LEU A 213 15.31 -24.27 3.83
CA LEU A 213 16.54 -24.82 3.24
C LEU A 213 17.81 -24.02 3.59
N MET A 214 17.66 -22.86 4.25
CA MET A 214 18.79 -22.04 4.65
C MET A 214 19.37 -22.55 5.98
N PRO A 215 20.70 -22.75 6.07
CA PRO A 215 21.35 -22.94 7.37
C PRO A 215 21.01 -21.78 8.31
N GLY A 216 20.49 -22.10 9.50
CA GLY A 216 19.99 -21.09 10.44
C GLY A 216 18.71 -20.39 9.98
N GLY A 217 17.90 -21.01 9.12
CA GLY A 217 16.67 -20.44 8.56
C GLY A 217 15.69 -19.85 9.57
N GLN A 218 15.63 -20.40 10.79
CA GLN A 218 14.86 -19.80 11.88
C GLN A 218 15.32 -18.37 12.20
N ILE A 219 16.63 -18.13 12.26
CA ILE A 219 17.22 -16.82 12.54
C ILE A 219 16.90 -15.87 11.39
N TRP A 220 17.14 -16.30 10.15
CA TRP A 220 16.86 -15.49 8.97
C TRP A 220 15.38 -15.10 8.85
N GLY A 221 14.48 -16.06 9.06
CA GLY A 221 13.05 -15.79 9.04
C GLY A 221 12.56 -14.95 10.22
N SER A 222 13.15 -15.14 11.40
CA SER A 222 12.85 -14.28 12.54
C SER A 222 13.26 -12.83 12.26
N LEU A 223 14.50 -12.61 11.77
CA LEU A 223 14.97 -11.27 11.41
C LEU A 223 14.09 -10.64 10.33
N PHE A 224 13.77 -11.38 9.28
CA PHE A 224 12.93 -10.89 8.19
C PHE A 224 11.55 -10.44 8.68
N PHE A 225 10.82 -11.30 9.40
CA PHE A 225 9.47 -10.96 9.85
C PHE A 225 9.47 -9.97 11.02
N VAL A 226 10.51 -9.90 11.85
CA VAL A 226 10.68 -8.81 12.82
C VAL A 226 10.81 -7.48 12.08
N PHE A 227 11.75 -7.37 11.14
CA PHE A 227 11.98 -6.13 10.40
C PHE A 227 10.76 -5.72 9.55
N LEU A 228 10.12 -6.67 8.89
CA LEU A 228 8.91 -6.45 8.12
C LEU A 228 7.74 -6.00 9.02
N SER A 229 7.57 -6.61 10.19
CA SER A 229 6.54 -6.20 11.16
C SER A 229 6.79 -4.79 11.69
N PHE A 230 8.05 -4.41 11.95
CA PHE A 230 8.40 -3.04 12.32
C PHE A 230 8.12 -2.05 11.20
N ALA A 231 8.45 -2.39 9.95
CA ALA A 231 8.12 -1.56 8.79
C ALA A 231 6.59 -1.34 8.70
N ALA A 232 5.80 -2.40 8.80
CA ALA A 232 4.34 -2.29 8.76
C ALA A 232 3.78 -1.49 9.95
N LEU A 233 4.23 -1.78 11.18
CA LEU A 233 3.84 -1.02 12.38
C LEU A 233 4.21 0.45 12.28
N SER A 234 5.32 0.81 11.65
CA SER A 234 5.71 2.22 11.47
C SER A 234 4.68 2.99 10.63
N THR A 235 4.12 2.36 9.60
CA THR A 235 3.00 2.91 8.83
C THR A 235 1.75 3.03 9.68
N VAL A 236 1.41 1.99 10.45
CA VAL A 236 0.25 2.03 11.39
C VAL A 236 0.36 3.22 12.34
N ILE A 237 1.51 3.40 12.98
CA ILE A 237 1.78 4.47 13.94
C ILE A 237 1.64 5.83 13.28
N ALA A 238 2.32 6.03 12.15
CA ALA A 238 2.33 7.33 11.49
C ALA A 238 0.93 7.74 10.98
N VAL A 239 0.20 6.78 10.42
CA VAL A 239 -1.16 7.03 9.93
C VAL A 239 -2.14 7.23 11.09
N MET A 240 -2.04 6.45 12.18
CA MET A 240 -2.85 6.68 13.39
C MET A 240 -2.59 8.06 13.99
N GLU A 241 -1.34 8.48 14.14
CA GLU A 241 -1.00 9.82 14.65
C GLU A 241 -1.56 10.93 13.75
N SER A 242 -1.55 10.70 12.44
CA SER A 242 -2.14 11.62 11.47
C SER A 242 -3.65 11.78 11.67
N ILE A 243 -4.37 10.67 11.86
CA ILE A 243 -5.81 10.68 12.12
C ILE A 243 -6.08 11.36 13.47
N ILE A 244 -5.30 11.05 14.52
CA ILE A 244 -5.39 11.70 15.84
C ILE A 244 -5.22 13.21 15.70
N ALA A 245 -4.19 13.68 14.99
CA ALA A 245 -3.96 15.10 14.74
C ALA A 245 -5.15 15.75 14.02
N CYS A 246 -5.72 15.09 13.01
CA CYS A 246 -6.91 15.58 12.31
C CYS A 246 -8.11 15.77 13.24
N PHE A 247 -8.40 14.80 14.11
CA PHE A 247 -9.52 14.91 15.07
C PHE A 247 -9.28 15.98 16.13
N ARG A 248 -8.02 16.16 16.57
CA ARG A 248 -7.66 17.24 17.50
C ARG A 248 -7.85 18.63 16.87
N GLU A 249 -7.42 18.81 15.63
CA GLU A 249 -7.57 20.08 14.91
C GLU A 249 -9.04 20.39 14.58
N LEU A 250 -9.79 19.38 14.11
CA LEU A 250 -11.17 19.56 13.66
C LEU A 250 -12.18 19.70 14.79
N LEU A 251 -12.01 18.92 15.87
CA LEU A 251 -13.00 18.81 16.95
C LEU A 251 -12.50 19.42 18.27
N GLY A 252 -11.29 19.96 18.31
CA GLY A 252 -10.70 20.56 19.51
C GLY A 252 -10.45 19.55 20.64
N TRP A 253 -10.35 18.25 20.32
CA TRP A 253 -10.14 17.22 21.33
C TRP A 253 -8.72 17.25 21.90
N ASP A 254 -8.59 16.84 23.16
CA ASP A 254 -7.30 16.54 23.77
C ASP A 254 -6.76 15.19 23.23
N ARG A 255 -5.44 15.00 23.39
CA ARG A 255 -4.75 13.84 22.81
C ARG A 255 -5.27 12.49 23.32
N PRO A 256 -5.49 12.28 24.64
CA PRO A 256 -5.99 11.01 25.15
C PRO A 256 -7.34 10.62 24.56
N LYS A 257 -8.28 11.56 24.49
CA LYS A 257 -9.61 11.33 23.90
C LYS A 257 -9.51 10.98 22.42
N ALA A 258 -8.74 11.74 21.65
CA ALA A 258 -8.55 11.48 20.22
C ALA A 258 -7.88 10.11 19.98
N ALA A 259 -6.83 9.77 20.74
CA ALA A 259 -6.14 8.50 20.61
C ALA A 259 -7.05 7.30 20.93
N TRP A 260 -7.81 7.34 22.02
CA TRP A 260 -8.77 6.28 22.36
C TRP A 260 -9.87 6.12 21.32
N PHE A 261 -10.40 7.24 20.81
CA PHE A 261 -11.40 7.22 19.76
C PHE A 261 -10.85 6.60 18.48
N VAL A 262 -9.67 7.01 18.03
CA VAL A 262 -9.03 6.48 16.81
C VAL A 262 -8.70 5.00 16.97
N PHE A 263 -8.21 4.58 18.13
CA PHE A 263 -7.99 3.16 18.43
C PHE A 263 -9.27 2.35 18.34
N ALA A 264 -10.35 2.79 19.01
CA ALA A 264 -11.63 2.11 18.95
C ALA A 264 -12.19 2.07 17.52
N LEU A 265 -12.09 3.17 16.79
CA LEU A 265 -12.54 3.28 15.39
C LEU A 265 -11.82 2.28 14.49
N ILE A 266 -10.49 2.20 14.57
CA ILE A 266 -9.70 1.30 13.72
C ILE A 266 -9.85 -0.14 14.18
N ALA A 267 -9.76 -0.43 15.48
CA ALA A 267 -9.88 -1.79 16.00
C ALA A 267 -11.24 -2.41 15.70
N LEU A 268 -12.34 -1.67 15.88
CA LEU A 268 -13.68 -2.14 15.54
C LEU A 268 -13.92 -2.15 14.03
N GLY A 269 -13.42 -1.13 13.32
CA GLY A 269 -13.53 -1.04 11.86
C GLY A 269 -12.77 -2.14 11.11
N SER A 270 -11.75 -2.74 11.72
CA SER A 270 -10.98 -3.84 11.11
C SER A 270 -11.66 -5.21 11.26
N ILE A 271 -12.67 -5.33 12.14
CA ILE A 271 -13.42 -6.58 12.36
C ILE A 271 -14.05 -7.10 11.06
N PRO A 272 -14.76 -6.28 10.25
CA PRO A 272 -15.23 -6.70 8.94
C PRO A 272 -14.19 -7.38 8.07
N CYS A 273 -12.99 -6.81 7.97
CA CYS A 273 -11.89 -7.37 7.18
C CYS A 273 -11.48 -8.75 7.74
N VAL A 274 -11.32 -8.88 9.06
CA VAL A 274 -11.05 -10.17 9.73
C VAL A 274 -12.14 -11.20 9.44
N LEU A 275 -13.41 -10.82 9.57
CA LEU A 275 -14.54 -11.73 9.36
C LEU A 275 -14.70 -12.13 7.90
N GLY A 276 -14.31 -11.25 6.96
CA GLY A 276 -14.35 -11.49 5.51
C GLY A 276 -13.55 -12.71 5.06
N PHE A 277 -12.51 -13.11 5.79
CA PHE A 277 -11.72 -14.32 5.50
C PHE A 277 -12.34 -15.61 6.05
N ASN A 278 -13.37 -15.53 6.89
CA ASN A 278 -13.92 -16.67 7.61
C ASN A 278 -15.46 -16.63 7.67
N LEU A 279 -16.04 -16.07 8.74
CA LEU A 279 -17.48 -16.10 9.01
C LEU A 279 -18.29 -15.34 7.95
N TRP A 280 -17.70 -14.34 7.31
CA TRP A 280 -18.29 -13.54 6.23
C TRP A 280 -17.70 -13.88 4.86
N SER A 281 -17.08 -15.05 4.69
CA SER A 281 -16.51 -15.49 3.39
C SER A 281 -17.54 -15.62 2.25
N SER A 282 -18.84 -15.69 2.58
CA SER A 282 -19.95 -15.65 1.62
C SER A 282 -20.34 -14.23 1.18
N PHE A 283 -19.86 -13.19 1.87
CA PHE A 283 -20.06 -11.81 1.47
C PHE A 283 -19.03 -11.44 0.40
N GLN A 284 -19.47 -11.48 -0.86
CA GLN A 284 -18.63 -11.29 -2.05
C GLN A 284 -19.05 -10.02 -2.83
N PRO A 285 -18.76 -8.83 -2.28
CA PRO A 285 -19.36 -7.56 -2.74
C PRO A 285 -18.91 -7.11 -4.12
N LEU A 286 -17.75 -7.58 -4.59
CA LEU A 286 -17.19 -7.26 -5.90
C LEU A 286 -17.26 -8.44 -6.87
N GLY A 287 -18.12 -9.43 -6.59
CA GLY A 287 -18.30 -10.62 -7.42
C GLY A 287 -17.60 -11.87 -6.89
N PRO A 288 -17.70 -13.01 -7.60
CA PRO A 288 -17.28 -14.31 -7.08
C PRO A 288 -15.81 -14.34 -6.64
N GLY A 289 -15.57 -14.85 -5.43
CA GLY A 289 -14.22 -15.00 -4.86
C GLY A 289 -13.63 -13.74 -4.24
N THR A 290 -14.40 -12.65 -4.17
CA THR A 290 -14.00 -11.42 -3.46
C THR A 290 -14.48 -11.44 -2.01
N GLY A 291 -13.80 -10.72 -1.13
CA GLY A 291 -14.17 -10.54 0.28
C GLY A 291 -14.17 -9.08 0.70
N VAL A 292 -14.21 -8.86 2.02
CA VAL A 292 -14.21 -7.50 2.59
C VAL A 292 -12.90 -6.76 2.31
N LEU A 293 -11.75 -7.45 2.38
CA LEU A 293 -10.46 -6.83 2.06
C LEU A 293 -10.44 -6.29 0.63
N ASP A 294 -10.96 -7.04 -0.34
CA ASP A 294 -11.01 -6.62 -1.74
C ASP A 294 -11.91 -5.40 -1.94
N LEU A 295 -13.02 -5.31 -1.19
CA LEU A 295 -13.89 -4.13 -1.19
C LEU A 295 -13.18 -2.89 -0.63
N GLU A 296 -12.53 -3.04 0.53
CA GLU A 296 -11.78 -1.96 1.15
C GLU A 296 -10.65 -1.48 0.24
N ASP A 297 -9.89 -2.41 -0.34
CA ASP A 297 -8.83 -2.12 -1.31
C ASP A 297 -9.40 -1.46 -2.58
N PHE A 298 -10.52 -1.92 -3.13
CA PHE A 298 -11.16 -1.27 -4.29
C PHE A 298 -11.54 0.19 -4.02
N ILE A 299 -12.08 0.49 -2.85
CA ILE A 299 -12.43 1.86 -2.48
C ILE A 299 -11.15 2.71 -2.32
N VAL A 300 -10.06 2.16 -1.81
CA VAL A 300 -8.80 2.92 -1.66
C VAL A 300 -8.05 3.00 -2.98
N SER A 301 -7.65 1.88 -3.53
CA SER A 301 -6.71 1.71 -4.63
C SER A 301 -7.30 2.09 -5.99
N ASN A 302 -8.57 1.73 -6.25
CA ASN A 302 -9.21 2.08 -7.52
C ASN A 302 -9.95 3.42 -7.48
N ASN A 303 -10.22 3.97 -6.30
CA ASN A 303 -10.99 5.21 -6.17
C ASN A 303 -10.21 6.33 -5.50
N LEU A 304 -9.90 6.21 -4.21
CA LEU A 304 -9.31 7.32 -3.46
C LEU A 304 -7.91 7.71 -3.98
N LEU A 305 -7.06 6.76 -4.36
CA LEU A 305 -5.75 7.06 -4.91
C LEU A 305 -5.84 7.80 -6.26
N PRO A 306 -6.52 7.28 -7.31
CA PRO A 306 -6.56 7.98 -8.60
C PRO A 306 -7.35 9.29 -8.52
N LEU A 307 -8.51 9.30 -7.87
CA LEU A 307 -9.35 10.50 -7.76
C LEU A 307 -8.71 11.57 -6.87
N GLY A 308 -8.06 11.17 -5.78
CA GLY A 308 -7.28 12.07 -4.93
C GLY A 308 -6.06 12.62 -5.65
N GLY A 309 -5.32 11.77 -6.39
CA GLY A 309 -4.22 12.19 -7.25
C GLY A 309 -4.66 13.21 -8.30
N LEU A 310 -5.75 12.93 -9.01
CA LEU A 310 -6.35 13.85 -9.99
C LEU A 310 -6.70 15.18 -9.33
N THR A 311 -7.33 15.12 -8.16
CA THR A 311 -7.68 16.30 -7.37
C THR A 311 -6.45 17.14 -7.01
N PHE A 312 -5.39 16.53 -6.49
CA PHE A 312 -4.18 17.26 -6.10
C PHE A 312 -3.48 17.88 -7.31
N VAL A 313 -3.36 17.14 -8.41
CA VAL A 313 -2.76 17.64 -9.64
C VAL A 313 -3.56 18.84 -10.17
N LEU A 314 -4.88 18.74 -10.22
CA LEU A 314 -5.73 19.84 -10.67
C LEU A 314 -5.65 21.04 -9.71
N PHE A 315 -5.62 20.81 -8.41
CA PHE A 315 -5.43 21.86 -7.41
C PHE A 315 -4.10 22.60 -7.58
N CYS A 316 -3.00 21.88 -7.77
CA CYS A 316 -1.67 22.49 -7.94
C CYS A 316 -1.48 23.21 -9.28
N THR A 317 -2.12 22.73 -10.35
CA THR A 317 -1.88 23.24 -11.71
C THR A 317 -2.87 24.32 -12.16
N ARG A 318 -4.13 24.27 -11.69
CA ARG A 318 -5.20 25.18 -12.14
C ARG A 318 -5.19 26.49 -11.37
N LYS A 319 -5.56 27.58 -12.07
CA LYS A 319 -5.60 28.96 -11.53
C LYS A 319 -6.59 29.16 -10.37
N ASN A 320 -7.63 28.34 -10.27
CA ASN A 320 -8.63 28.39 -9.22
C ASN A 320 -8.31 27.48 -8.01
N GLY A 321 -7.18 26.77 -8.08
CA GLY A 321 -6.54 26.12 -6.94
C GLY A 321 -5.35 26.95 -6.45
N TRP A 322 -4.21 26.28 -6.25
CA TRP A 322 -2.94 26.89 -5.86
C TRP A 322 -2.27 27.62 -7.03
N GLY A 323 -2.44 27.10 -8.25
CA GLY A 323 -1.84 27.65 -9.47
C GLY A 323 -0.38 27.24 -9.65
N TRP A 324 -0.03 26.96 -10.91
CA TRP A 324 1.28 26.41 -11.29
C TRP A 324 2.49 27.21 -10.79
N THR A 325 2.44 28.55 -10.84
CA THR A 325 3.57 29.40 -10.44
C THR A 325 3.87 29.26 -8.95
N HIS A 326 2.86 29.42 -8.09
CA HIS A 326 3.02 29.25 -6.65
C HIS A 326 3.35 27.81 -6.26
N PHE A 327 2.86 26.83 -7.02
CA PHE A 327 3.23 25.43 -6.82
C PHE A 327 4.72 25.23 -7.13
N LEU A 328 5.20 25.73 -8.26
CA LEU A 328 6.59 25.63 -8.69
C LEU A 328 7.54 26.32 -7.70
N GLU A 329 7.14 27.51 -7.20
CA GLU A 329 7.86 28.25 -6.18
C GLU A 329 7.96 27.46 -4.87
N GLU A 330 6.87 26.85 -4.40
CA GLU A 330 6.86 26.09 -3.15
C GLU A 330 7.68 24.80 -3.23
N VAL A 331 7.52 24.01 -4.30
CA VAL A 331 8.21 22.70 -4.41
C VAL A 331 9.71 22.84 -4.61
N ASN A 332 10.15 23.95 -5.22
CA ASN A 332 11.57 24.20 -5.50
C ASN A 332 12.30 24.93 -4.36
N GLN A 333 11.68 25.10 -3.19
CA GLN A 333 12.37 25.66 -2.02
C GLN A 333 13.43 24.70 -1.49
N GLY A 334 14.54 25.24 -0.98
CA GLY A 334 15.64 24.46 -0.45
C GLY A 334 16.61 23.95 -1.51
N ALA A 335 17.53 23.07 -1.09
CA ALA A 335 18.57 22.51 -1.95
C ALA A 335 18.15 21.17 -2.55
N GLY A 336 18.43 20.94 -3.83
CA GLY A 336 18.21 19.67 -4.50
C GLY A 336 17.79 19.82 -5.96
N ARG A 337 17.13 18.79 -6.50
CA ARG A 337 16.61 18.82 -7.88
C ARG A 337 15.28 19.59 -7.91
N ASN A 338 15.23 20.58 -8.78
CA ASN A 338 14.03 21.39 -9.00
C ASN A 338 13.16 20.82 -10.11
N LEU A 339 11.86 21.03 -9.99
CA LEU A 339 10.89 20.85 -11.05
C LEU A 339 11.05 22.01 -12.05
N ALA A 340 11.21 21.68 -13.33
CA ALA A 340 11.34 22.67 -14.39
C ALA A 340 9.97 23.10 -14.95
N ASP A 341 9.84 24.38 -15.30
CA ASP A 341 8.59 24.96 -15.82
C ASP A 341 8.11 24.29 -17.13
N GLN A 342 9.03 23.73 -17.93
CA GLN A 342 8.72 23.00 -19.16
C GLN A 342 7.74 21.82 -18.96
N TRP A 343 7.69 21.26 -17.75
CA TRP A 343 6.78 20.15 -17.42
C TRP A 343 5.33 20.61 -17.18
N LYS A 344 5.05 21.91 -17.17
CA LYS A 344 3.72 22.47 -16.91
C LYS A 344 2.62 21.82 -17.74
N LEU A 345 2.84 21.67 -19.05
CA LEU A 345 1.83 21.09 -19.95
C LEU A 345 1.55 19.62 -19.62
N TYR A 346 2.59 18.86 -19.30
CA TYR A 346 2.46 17.48 -18.87
C TYR A 346 1.67 17.38 -17.56
N TYR A 347 2.03 18.14 -16.52
CA TYR A 347 1.31 18.10 -15.24
C TYR A 347 -0.13 18.63 -15.36
N THR A 348 -0.38 19.61 -16.21
CA THR A 348 -1.71 20.23 -16.35
C THR A 348 -2.67 19.39 -17.18
N TYR A 349 -2.18 18.62 -18.16
CA TYR A 349 -3.01 17.89 -19.11
C TYR A 349 -2.62 16.41 -19.27
N GLY A 350 -1.34 16.11 -19.47
CA GLY A 350 -0.87 14.72 -19.64
C GLY A 350 -1.15 13.84 -18.43
N LEU A 351 -0.71 14.28 -17.25
CA LEU A 351 -0.86 13.52 -16.00
C LEU A 351 -2.35 13.32 -15.61
N PRO A 352 -3.24 14.33 -15.69
CA PRO A 352 -4.67 14.11 -15.52
C PRO A 352 -5.26 13.08 -16.47
N LEU A 353 -4.90 13.10 -17.77
CA LEU A 353 -5.39 12.10 -18.74
C LEU A 353 -4.91 10.70 -18.40
N VAL A 354 -3.65 10.57 -17.99
CA VAL A 354 -3.08 9.32 -17.48
C VAL A 354 -3.88 8.81 -16.28
N ILE A 355 -4.16 9.67 -15.29
CA ILE A 355 -4.92 9.28 -14.09
C ILE A 355 -6.35 8.88 -14.45
N LEU A 356 -7.00 9.58 -15.38
CA LEU A 356 -8.33 9.24 -15.88
C LEU A 356 -8.36 7.88 -16.57
N ALA A 357 -7.36 7.60 -17.40
CA ALA A 357 -7.22 6.30 -18.05
C ALA A 357 -7.03 5.19 -17.02
N ILE A 358 -6.18 5.42 -16.00
CA ILE A 358 -5.98 4.45 -14.91
C ILE A 358 -7.30 4.17 -14.18
N TYR A 359 -8.00 5.24 -13.79
CA TYR A 359 -9.23 5.15 -13.03
C TYR A 359 -10.32 4.33 -13.76
N LEU A 360 -10.58 4.66 -15.03
CA LEU A 360 -11.60 3.99 -15.83
C LEU A 360 -11.21 2.55 -16.18
N LYS A 361 -9.94 2.31 -16.50
CA LYS A 361 -9.45 0.97 -16.82
C LYS A 361 -9.47 0.04 -15.61
N GLY A 362 -9.25 0.56 -14.41
CA GLY A 362 -9.38 -0.23 -13.18
C GLY A 362 -10.77 -0.77 -12.95
N TYR A 363 -11.79 0.04 -13.21
CA TYR A 363 -13.17 -0.45 -13.19
C TYR A 363 -13.45 -1.46 -14.29
N ASP A 364 -12.92 -1.25 -15.50
CA ASP A 364 -13.03 -2.22 -16.60
C ASP A 364 -12.43 -3.58 -16.22
N ASP A 365 -11.21 -3.63 -15.69
CA ASP A 365 -10.55 -4.89 -15.31
C ASP A 365 -11.27 -5.67 -14.21
N LEU A 366 -11.91 -4.96 -13.28
CA LEU A 366 -12.65 -5.57 -12.17
C LEU A 366 -14.03 -6.07 -12.60
N PHE A 367 -14.76 -5.28 -13.39
CA PHE A 367 -16.18 -5.52 -13.64
C PHE A 367 -16.48 -6.08 -15.03
N ALA A 368 -15.58 -5.99 -16.01
CA ALA A 368 -15.80 -6.59 -17.33
C ALA A 368 -15.99 -8.11 -17.26
N LYS A 369 -15.28 -8.76 -16.33
CA LYS A 369 -15.39 -10.21 -16.06
C LYS A 369 -16.77 -10.64 -15.53
N GLN A 370 -17.55 -9.69 -15.01
CA GLN A 370 -18.88 -9.92 -14.42
C GLN A 370 -20.03 -9.70 -15.42
N GLY A 371 -19.69 -9.34 -16.67
CA GLY A 371 -20.63 -9.15 -17.76
C GLY A 371 -20.97 -7.68 -18.03
N PRO A 372 -21.54 -7.37 -19.22
CA PRO A 372 -21.70 -5.99 -19.69
C PRO A 372 -22.62 -5.13 -18.81
N ALA A 373 -23.66 -5.73 -18.21
CA ALA A 373 -24.59 -5.00 -17.35
C ALA A 373 -23.94 -4.52 -16.05
N ALA A 374 -23.18 -5.39 -15.38
CA ALA A 374 -22.44 -5.03 -14.17
C ALA A 374 -21.38 -3.96 -14.47
N LEU A 375 -20.62 -4.14 -15.56
CA LEU A 375 -19.66 -3.15 -16.02
C LEU A 375 -20.32 -1.78 -16.25
N ALA A 376 -21.45 -1.73 -16.97
CA ALA A 376 -22.15 -0.48 -17.24
C ALA A 376 -22.60 0.24 -15.96
N GLN A 377 -23.13 -0.50 -14.98
CA GLN A 377 -23.54 0.05 -13.69
C GLN A 377 -22.37 0.69 -12.93
N TRP A 378 -21.26 -0.04 -12.80
CA TRP A 378 -20.07 0.46 -12.11
C TRP A 378 -19.40 1.61 -12.85
N MET A 379 -19.45 1.60 -14.19
CA MET A 379 -18.90 2.69 -14.99
C MET A 379 -19.72 3.98 -14.86
N VAL A 380 -21.04 3.89 -14.70
CA VAL A 380 -21.87 5.06 -14.37
C VAL A 380 -21.44 5.66 -13.03
N ILE A 381 -21.20 4.82 -12.01
CA ILE A 381 -20.69 5.29 -10.71
C ILE A 381 -19.34 6.00 -10.87
N ALA A 382 -18.42 5.42 -11.64
CA ALA A 382 -17.12 6.01 -11.92
C ALA A 382 -17.25 7.40 -12.57
N LEU A 383 -18.11 7.52 -13.58
CA LEU A 383 -18.38 8.78 -14.27
C LEU A 383 -19.04 9.82 -13.35
N VAL A 384 -19.90 9.40 -12.42
CA VAL A 384 -20.47 10.30 -11.40
C VAL A 384 -19.38 10.89 -10.50
N PHE A 385 -18.43 10.07 -10.04
CA PHE A 385 -17.30 10.58 -9.24
C PHE A 385 -16.41 11.53 -10.03
N LEU A 386 -16.13 11.24 -11.30
CA LEU A 386 -15.41 12.18 -12.18
C LEU A 386 -16.18 13.48 -12.41
N GLY A 387 -17.49 13.40 -12.63
CA GLY A 387 -18.38 14.54 -12.78
C GLY A 387 -18.35 15.43 -11.54
N TRP A 388 -18.38 14.83 -10.34
CA TRP A 388 -18.27 15.54 -9.07
C TRP A 388 -16.93 16.27 -8.91
N ILE A 389 -15.80 15.63 -9.25
CA ILE A 389 -14.48 16.28 -9.23
C ILE A 389 -14.45 17.44 -10.24
N GLY A 390 -14.96 17.21 -11.46
CA GLY A 390 -15.07 18.26 -12.47
C GLY A 390 -15.90 19.46 -12.00
N TYR A 391 -16.99 19.21 -11.28
CA TYR A 391 -17.83 20.25 -10.66
C TYR A 391 -17.06 21.01 -9.58
N CYS A 392 -16.39 20.31 -8.65
CA CYS A 392 -15.57 20.92 -7.61
C CYS A 392 -14.42 21.78 -8.18
N VAL A 393 -13.81 21.32 -9.27
CA VAL A 393 -12.74 22.04 -9.96
C VAL A 393 -13.28 23.27 -10.68
N LYS A 394 -14.48 23.26 -11.26
CA LYS A 394 -15.07 24.45 -11.90
C LYS A 394 -15.63 25.46 -10.88
N GLY A 395 -16.12 25.00 -9.74
CA GLY A 395 -16.92 25.77 -8.78
C GLY A 395 -16.23 26.84 -7.94
N ARG A 396 -14.91 27.09 -8.08
CA ARG A 396 -14.19 28.16 -7.35
C ARG A 396 -13.91 29.39 -8.21
N GLY A 397 -14.95 29.85 -8.90
CA GLY A 397 -14.94 31.08 -9.68
C GLY A 397 -15.75 32.21 -9.06
N THR A 398 -15.91 32.32 -7.73
CA THR A 398 -16.40 33.55 -7.05
C THR A 398 -16.42 33.40 -5.53
N LYS A 399 -15.47 34.06 -4.86
CA LYS A 399 -15.63 34.95 -3.69
C LYS A 399 -14.27 35.10 -3.01
N LYS A 400 -13.54 36.15 -3.41
CA LYS A 400 -12.72 36.90 -2.48
C LYS A 400 -13.72 37.72 -1.65
N GLU A 401 -13.87 37.38 -0.37
CA GLU A 401 -14.25 38.34 0.67
C GLU A 401 -13.16 38.24 1.75
#